data_AF-A0A5J5H2R8-F1
#
_entry.id   AF-A0A5J5H2R8-F1
#
_cell.length_a   1.000
_cell.length_b   1.000
_cell.length_c   1.000
_cell.angle_alpha   90.00
_cell.angle_beta   90.00
_cell.angle_gamma   90.00
#
_symmetry.space_group_name_H-M   'P 1'
#
loop_
_entity.id
_entity.type
_entity.pdbx_description
1 polymer ?
#
loop_
_entity_poly.entity_id
_entity_poly.type
_entity_poly.pdbx_seq_one_letter_code
_entity_poly.pdbx_strand_id
1 'polypeptide(L)'
;MFNEEYERLLKKSVEVAPDWLKKDVESIVSKEPHAGISYLISELHHTYTFSIRHILSASHLSSEWSQVSRERLNFIDNNIDVIAALYNEEKIH
;
A
#
# COMPACT_ATOMS: atom_id res chain seq x y z
N MET A 1 -7.80 1.73 -27.84
CA MET A 1 -6.59 0.87 -27.89
C MET A 1 -5.74 1.02 -26.64
N PHE A 2 -5.20 2.20 -26.31
CA PHE A 2 -4.39 2.39 -25.08
C PHE A 2 -5.14 2.06 -23.77
N ASN A 3 -6.44 2.36 -23.69
CA ASN A 3 -7.20 2.13 -22.46
C ASN A 3 -7.44 0.65 -22.16
N GLU A 4 -7.77 -0.17 -23.17
CA GLU A 4 -8.03 -1.61 -22.96
C GLU A 4 -6.77 -2.39 -22.56
N GLU A 5 -5.61 -2.00 -23.12
CA GLU A 5 -4.34 -2.60 -22.76
C GLU A 5 -3.90 -2.17 -21.35
N TYR A 6 -4.08 -0.90 -21.01
CA TYR A 6 -3.86 -0.38 -19.65
C TYR A 6 -4.71 -1.13 -18.62
N GLU A 7 -6.02 -1.26 -18.85
CA GLU A 7 -6.93 -1.98 -17.95
C GLU A 7 -6.55 -3.45 -17.77
N ARG A 8 -6.12 -4.12 -18.86
CA ARG A 8 -5.62 -5.51 -18.78
C ARG A 8 -4.34 -5.62 -17.97
N LEU A 9 -3.41 -4.67 -18.11
CA LEU A 9 -2.18 -4.65 -17.34
C LEU A 9 -2.45 -4.34 -15.87
N LEU A 10 -3.30 -3.35 -15.59
CA LEU A 10 -3.70 -2.98 -14.24
C LEU A 10 -4.31 -4.17 -13.49
N LYS A 11 -5.25 -4.89 -14.14
CA LYS A 11 -5.85 -6.10 -13.57
C LYS A 11 -4.81 -7.15 -13.21
N LYS A 12 -3.86 -7.43 -14.11
CA LYS A 12 -2.76 -8.38 -13.83
C LYS A 12 -1.89 -7.89 -12.67
N SER A 13 -1.57 -6.60 -12.63
CA SER A 13 -0.78 -6.00 -11.55
C SER A 13 -1.46 -6.14 -10.19
N VAL A 14 -2.78 -6.02 -10.14
CA VAL A 14 -3.58 -6.26 -8.93
C VAL A 14 -3.56 -7.74 -8.53
N GLU A 15 -3.73 -8.66 -9.48
CA GLU A 15 -3.67 -10.11 -9.24
C GLU A 15 -2.35 -10.51 -8.57
N VAL A 16 -1.22 -9.99 -9.09
CA VAL A 16 0.13 -10.29 -8.57
C VAL A 16 0.62 -9.31 -7.50
N ALA A 17 -0.23 -8.40 -7.02
CA ALA A 17 0.17 -7.44 -6.00
C ALA A 17 0.62 -8.17 -4.72
N PRO A 18 1.65 -7.67 -4.01
CA PRO A 18 2.17 -8.32 -2.81
C PRO A 18 1.12 -8.51 -1.71
N ASP A 19 1.17 -9.64 -1.01
CA ASP A 19 0.21 -9.95 0.05
C ASP A 19 0.21 -8.92 1.19
N TRP A 20 1.35 -8.33 1.50
CA TRP A 20 1.44 -7.28 2.52
C TRP A 20 0.58 -6.07 2.14
N LEU A 21 0.59 -5.69 0.86
CA LEU A 21 -0.16 -4.53 0.38
C LEU A 21 -1.66 -4.82 0.42
N LYS A 22 -2.08 -5.99 -0.05
CA LYS A 22 -3.50 -6.40 -0.02
C LYS A 22 -4.06 -6.35 1.41
N LYS A 23 -3.33 -6.94 2.37
CA LYS A 23 -3.71 -6.96 3.79
C LYS A 23 -3.76 -5.56 4.40
N ASP A 24 -2.80 -4.70 4.07
CA ASP A 24 -2.79 -3.34 4.59
C ASP A 24 -3.95 -2.52 4.02
N VAL A 25 -4.23 -2.63 2.72
CA VAL A 25 -5.37 -1.97 2.08
C VAL A 25 -6.69 -2.42 2.72
N GLU A 26 -6.91 -3.73 2.83
CA GLU A 26 -8.09 -4.31 3.50
C GLU A 26 -8.21 -3.77 4.95
N SER A 27 -7.11 -3.79 5.72
CA SER A 27 -7.11 -3.33 7.11
C SER A 27 -7.39 -1.83 7.24
N ILE A 28 -6.92 -1.00 6.31
CA ILE A 28 -7.11 0.46 6.36
C ILE A 28 -8.53 0.81 5.91
N VAL A 29 -9.00 0.20 4.81
CA VAL A 29 -10.35 0.45 4.27
C VAL A 29 -11.44 -0.02 5.24
N SER A 30 -11.26 -1.17 5.89
CA SER A 30 -12.21 -1.67 6.89
C SER A 30 -12.31 -0.80 8.15
N LYS A 31 -11.25 -0.07 8.52
CA LYS A 31 -11.26 0.85 9.67
C LYS A 31 -11.99 2.16 9.36
N GLU A 32 -11.86 2.67 8.14
CA GLU A 32 -12.48 3.92 7.72
C GLU A 32 -13.19 3.77 6.36
N PRO A 33 -14.37 3.12 6.32
CA PRO A 33 -15.07 2.76 5.08
C PRO A 33 -15.55 3.94 4.24
N HIS A 34 -15.55 5.17 4.79
CA HIS A 34 -15.93 6.38 4.06
C HIS A 34 -14.73 7.21 3.61
N ALA A 35 -13.52 6.84 4.00
CA ALA A 35 -12.33 7.56 3.64
C ALA A 35 -11.99 7.37 2.15
N GLY A 36 -11.47 8.44 1.53
CA GLY A 36 -11.04 8.44 0.13
C GLY A 36 -9.68 7.78 -0.07
N ILE A 37 -9.30 7.58 -1.33
CA ILE A 37 -8.01 6.99 -1.70
C ILE A 37 -6.80 7.75 -1.12
N SER A 38 -6.89 9.08 -1.00
CA SER A 38 -5.83 9.91 -0.40
C SER A 38 -5.57 9.57 1.05
N TYR A 39 -6.59 9.15 1.80
CA TYR A 39 -6.43 8.66 3.17
C TYR A 39 -5.69 7.32 3.18
N LEU A 40 -6.08 6.37 2.32
CA LEU A 40 -5.38 5.09 2.19
C LEU A 40 -3.89 5.28 1.90
N ILE A 41 -3.56 6.14 0.92
CA ILE A 41 -2.16 6.42 0.57
C ILE A 41 -1.43 7.04 1.77
N SER A 42 -2.06 7.98 2.48
CA SER A 42 -1.48 8.58 3.69
C SER A 42 -1.20 7.54 4.78
N GLU A 43 -2.13 6.62 5.03
CA GLU A 43 -1.96 5.57 6.05
C GLU A 43 -0.89 4.55 5.67
N LEU A 44 -0.80 4.18 4.39
CA LEU A 44 0.30 3.33 3.88
C LEU A 44 1.66 4.02 4.10
N HIS A 45 1.77 5.30 3.75
CA HIS A 45 2.97 6.07 4.02
C HIS A 45 3.28 6.16 5.51
N HIS A 46 2.28 6.45 6.34
CA HIS A 46 2.45 6.55 7.79
C HIS A 46 2.91 5.22 8.41
N THR A 47 2.42 4.09 7.91
CA THR A 47 2.79 2.75 8.37
C THR A 47 4.27 2.44 8.12
N TYR A 48 4.81 2.88 6.98
CA TYR A 48 6.19 2.57 6.57
C TYR A 48 7.18 3.71 6.78
N THR A 49 6.71 4.91 7.09
CA THR A 49 7.60 6.03 7.40
C THR A 49 8.24 5.84 8.77
N PHE A 50 9.56 6.03 8.82
CA PHE A 50 10.34 5.91 10.05
C PHE A 50 9.80 6.88 11.11
N SER A 51 9.26 6.35 12.20
CA SER A 51 8.75 7.14 13.34
C SER A 51 9.53 6.85 14.61
N ILE A 52 9.48 7.77 15.58
CA ILE A 52 10.16 7.62 16.88
C ILE A 52 9.80 6.30 17.57
N ARG A 53 8.58 5.79 17.35
CA ARG A 53 8.14 4.50 17.88
C ARG A 53 9.01 3.34 17.38
N HIS A 54 9.46 3.38 16.12
CA HIS A 54 10.33 2.37 15.50
C HIS A 54 11.77 2.44 16.04
N ILE A 55 12.26 3.65 16.36
CA ILE A 55 13.57 3.83 17.01
C ILE A 55 13.56 3.17 18.40
N LEU A 56 12.45 3.29 19.14
CA LEU A 56 12.34 2.81 20.51
C LEU A 56 11.99 1.32 20.62
N SER A 57 11.32 0.73 19.64
CA SER A 57 10.89 -0.69 19.67
C SER A 57 11.86 -1.66 19.00
N ALA A 58 12.81 -1.18 18.18
CA ALA A 58 13.63 -2.03 17.31
C ALA A 58 15.14 -1.86 17.51
N SER A 59 15.62 -1.62 18.73
CA SER A 59 17.07 -1.43 19.02
C SER A 59 18.00 -2.52 18.45
N HIS A 60 17.48 -3.71 18.13
CA HIS A 60 18.20 -4.81 17.46
C HIS A 60 17.69 -5.17 16.04
N LEU A 61 16.58 -4.59 15.57
CA LEU A 61 15.93 -4.91 14.28
C LEU A 61 15.79 -3.66 13.37
N SER A 62 16.39 -2.55 13.76
CA SER A 62 16.22 -1.25 13.10
C SER A 62 16.73 -1.26 11.65
N SER A 63 17.79 -2.01 11.34
CA SER A 63 18.36 -2.06 9.99
C SER A 63 17.49 -2.83 8.99
N GLU A 64 16.98 -4.00 9.37
CA GLU A 64 16.08 -4.78 8.52
C GLU A 64 14.76 -4.03 8.30
N TRP A 65 14.22 -3.42 9.35
CA TRP A 65 13.01 -2.63 9.24
C TRP A 65 13.22 -1.38 8.37
N SER A 66 14.35 -0.68 8.49
CA SER A 66 14.71 0.43 7.57
C SER A 66 14.69 -0.01 6.12
N GLN A 67 15.25 -1.19 5.82
CA GLN A 67 15.31 -1.71 4.46
C GLN A 67 13.91 -2.05 3.94
N VAL A 68 13.14 -2.84 4.68
CA VAL A 68 11.78 -3.24 4.30
C VAL A 68 10.88 -2.02 4.13
N SER A 69 10.94 -1.05 5.03
CA SER A 69 10.17 0.19 4.95
C SER A 69 10.51 0.99 3.69
N ARG A 70 11.80 1.11 3.36
CA ARG A 70 12.22 1.79 2.12
C ARG A 70 11.72 1.07 0.88
N GLU A 71 11.81 -0.27 0.85
CA GLU A 71 11.30 -1.08 -0.26
C GLU A 71 9.79 -0.90 -0.44
N ARG A 72 9.02 -0.91 0.65
CA ARG A 72 7.56 -0.75 0.62
C ARG A 72 7.14 0.67 0.24
N LEU A 73 7.80 1.71 0.76
CA LEU A 73 7.56 3.10 0.34
C LEU A 73 7.84 3.30 -1.15
N ASN A 74 8.99 2.81 -1.63
CA ASN A 74 9.29 2.84 -3.06
C ASN A 74 8.22 2.10 -3.89
N PHE A 75 7.72 0.97 -3.41
CA PHE A 75 6.64 0.26 -4.10
C PHE A 75 5.37 1.11 -4.15
N ILE A 76 4.99 1.71 -3.02
CA ILE A 76 3.80 2.57 -2.91
C ILE A 76 3.89 3.72 -3.91
N ASP A 77 5.00 4.46 -3.92
CA ASP A 77 5.21 5.62 -4.79
C ASP A 77 5.13 5.26 -6.28
N ASN A 78 5.67 4.10 -6.67
CA ASN A 78 5.73 3.69 -8.07
C ASN A 78 4.46 2.97 -8.57
N ASN A 79 3.53 2.61 -7.69
CA ASN A 79 2.38 1.76 -8.04
C ASN A 79 1.05 2.34 -7.53
N ILE A 80 0.91 3.67 -7.54
CA ILE A 80 -0.32 4.36 -7.09
C ILE A 80 -1.56 3.86 -7.84
N ASP A 81 -1.48 3.58 -9.14
CA ASP A 81 -2.60 3.06 -9.92
C ASP A 81 -3.06 1.67 -9.42
N VAL A 82 -2.11 0.81 -9.03
CA VAL A 82 -2.41 -0.52 -8.45
C VAL A 82 -3.08 -0.36 -7.09
N ILE A 83 -2.62 0.58 -6.27
CA ILE A 83 -3.23 0.91 -4.98
C ILE A 83 -4.66 1.44 -5.18
N ALA A 84 -4.87 2.28 -6.19
CA ALA A 84 -6.19 2.79 -6.55
C ALA A 84 -7.14 1.68 -6.98
N ALA A 85 -6.66 0.74 -7.78
CA ALA A 85 -7.44 -0.41 -8.21
C ALA A 85 -7.82 -1.31 -7.03
N LEU A 86 -6.86 -1.65 -6.16
CA LEU A 86 -7.11 -2.41 -4.92
C LEU A 86 -8.15 -1.71 -4.02
N TYR A 87 -8.02 -0.39 -3.83
CA TYR A 87 -9.00 0.39 -3.07
C TYR A 87 -10.41 0.29 -3.64
N ASN A 88 -10.54 0.34 -4.96
CA ASN A 88 -11.85 0.23 -5.62
C ASN A 88 -12.43 -1.18 -5.47
N GLU A 89 -11.60 -2.23 -5.55
CA GLU A 89 -12.04 -3.61 -5.30
C GLU A 89 -12.58 -3.78 -3.88
N GLU A 90 -11.85 -3.27 -2.87
CA GLU A 90 -12.28 -3.32 -1.47
C GLU A 90 -13.54 -2.49 -1.17
N LYS A 91 -13.82 -1.43 -1.93
CA LYS A 91 -15.03 -0.59 -1.76
C LYS A 91 -16.28 -1.18 -2.41
N ILE A 92 -16.10 -2.09 -3.36
CA ILE A 92 -17.20 -2.78 -4.04
C ILE A 92 -17.70 -3.97 -3.19
N HIS A 93 -16.85 -4.50 -2.32
CA HIS A 93 -17.15 -5.55 -1.35
C HIS A 93 -17.81 -5.01 -0.07
#